data_AF-A0A2S3Z4J2-F1
#
_entry.id   AF-A0A2S3Z4J2-F1
#
_cell.length_a   1.000
_cell.length_b   1.000
_cell.length_c   1.000
_cell.angle_alpha   90.00
_cell.angle_beta   90.00
_cell.angle_gamma   90.00
#
_symmetry.space_group_name_H-M   'P 1'
#
loop_
_entity.id
_entity.type
_entity.pdbx_description
1 polymer ?
#
loop_
_entity_poly.entity_id
_entity_poly.type
_entity_poly.pdbx_seq_one_letter_code
_entity_poly.pdbx_strand_id
1 'polypeptide(L)' 'MTGPVEFLTGTALGTRVVVRTRIAGGYTDALGYLRSCDTTHCTVETKRGTLTLALAEVVAAKEVPPPPPPRPRRHVGE' A
#
# COMPACT_ATOMS: atom_id res chain seq x y z
N MET A 1 2.71 17.11 10.74
CA MET A 1 2.19 16.15 9.75
C MET A 1 3.33 15.21 9.43
N THR A 2 3.23 13.94 9.83
CA THR A 2 4.23 12.92 9.48
C THR A 2 4.25 12.78 7.96
N GLY A 3 5.43 12.90 7.37
CA GLY A 3 5.60 12.73 5.92
C GLY A 3 5.32 11.29 5.47
N PRO A 4 5.05 11.04 4.18
CA PRO A 4 4.78 9.68 3.71
C PRO A 4 5.98 8.74 3.92
N VAL A 5 7.20 9.25 3.78
CA VAL A 5 8.44 8.51 4.02
C VAL A 5 8.57 8.15 5.51
N GLU A 6 8.38 9.13 6.39
CA GLU A 6 8.43 8.94 7.84
C GLU A 6 7.40 7.90 8.32
N PHE A 7 6.18 7.96 7.77
CA PHE A 7 5.15 6.94 8.00
C PHE A 7 5.63 5.55 7.60
N LEU A 8 6.18 5.38 6.40
CA LEU A 8 6.64 4.06 5.91
C LEU A 8 7.80 3.51 6.73
N THR A 9 8.76 4.35 7.11
CA THR A 9 9.91 3.94 7.92
C THR A 9 9.54 3.61 9.37
N GLY A 10 8.49 4.23 9.91
CA GLY A 10 8.01 3.99 11.28
C GLY A 10 6.92 2.92 11.39
N THR A 11 6.36 2.47 10.26
CA THR A 11 5.28 1.48 10.23
C THR A 11 5.83 0.06 10.40
N ALA A 12 5.14 -0.75 11.20
CA ALA A 12 5.48 -2.15 11.37
C ALA A 12 5.39 -2.93 10.04
N LEU A 13 6.35 -3.83 9.81
CA LEU A 13 6.25 -4.79 8.70
C LEU A 13 5.04 -5.70 8.90
N GLY A 14 4.33 -6.00 7.81
CA GLY A 14 3.05 -6.72 7.84
C GLY A 14 1.83 -5.81 7.97
N THR A 15 1.99 -4.51 8.18
CA THR A 15 0.87 -3.56 8.15
C THR A 15 0.36 -3.39 6.73
N ARG A 16 -0.98 -3.36 6.59
CA ARG A 16 -1.63 -3.10 5.30
C ARG A 16 -1.59 -1.61 5.01
N VAL A 17 -0.93 -1.24 3.92
CA VAL A 17 -0.71 0.15 3.52
C VAL A 17 -1.16 0.39 2.09
N VAL A 18 -1.50 1.64 1.79
CA VAL A 18 -1.54 2.15 0.43
C VAL A 18 -0.40 3.14 0.26
N VAL A 19 0.39 2.96 -0.80
CA VAL A 19 1.51 3.82 -1.16
C VAL A 19 1.26 4.38 -2.54
N ARG A 20 1.14 5.70 -2.62
CA ARG A 20 1.01 6.42 -3.89
C ARG A 20 2.37 6.88 -4.35
N THR A 21 2.76 6.47 -5.55
CA THR A 21 3.99 6.92 -6.20
C THR A 21 3.71 7.72 -7.46
N ARG A 22 4.63 8.63 -7.77
CA ARG A 22 4.66 9.34 -9.03
C ARG A 22 5.22 8.44 -10.12
N ILE A 23 4.69 8.58 -11.33
CA ILE A 23 5.16 7.92 -12.55
C ILE A 23 5.16 8.92 -13.70
N ALA A 24 5.78 8.53 -14.83
CA ALA A 24 5.69 9.32 -16.05
C ALA A 24 4.23 9.52 -16.45
N GLY A 25 3.77 10.77 -16.42
CA GLY A 25 2.40 11.14 -16.80
C GLY A 25 1.32 10.98 -15.71
N GLY A 26 1.67 10.68 -14.45
CA GLY A 26 0.67 10.63 -13.38
C GLY A 26 1.12 10.01 -12.06
N TYR A 27 0.19 9.31 -11.43
CA TYR A 27 0.37 8.64 -10.15
C TYR A 27 -0.19 7.23 -10.20
N THR A 28 0.40 6.32 -9.44
CA THR A 28 -0.09 4.95 -9.24
C THR A 28 -0.13 4.62 -7.77
N ASP A 29 -1.00 3.68 -7.40
CA ASP A 29 -1.22 3.26 -6.01
C ASP A 29 -0.85 1.78 -5.85
N ALA A 30 0.05 1.49 -4.92
CA ALA A 30 0.37 0.15 -4.45
C ALA A 30 -0.37 -0.13 -3.13
N LEU A 31 -1.38 -0.99 -3.19
CA LEU A 31 -2.13 -1.45 -2.03
C LEU A 31 -1.69 -2.87 -1.65
N GLY A 32 -1.18 -3.04 -0.43
CA GLY A 32 -0.66 -4.33 0.01
C GLY A 32 -0.12 -4.30 1.42
N TYR A 33 0.72 -5.28 1.74
CA TYR A 33 1.38 -5.39 3.04
C TYR A 33 2.83 -4.92 2.94
N LEU A 34 3.26 -4.08 3.88
CA LEU A 34 4.65 -3.61 3.94
C LEU A 34 5.56 -4.78 4.30
N ARG A 35 6.49 -5.17 3.42
CA ARG A 35 7.42 -6.29 3.63
C ARG A 35 8.82 -5.84 4.01
N SER A 36 9.27 -4.71 3.48
CA SER A 36 10.50 -4.05 3.90
C SER A 36 10.38 -2.55 3.73
N CYS A 37 11.11 -1.79 4.53
CA CYS A 37 11.32 -0.36 4.33
C CYS A 37 12.73 -0.03 4.80
N ASP A 38 13.49 0.63 3.94
CA ASP A 38 14.80 1.20 4.24
C ASP A 38 14.76 2.71 4.02
N THR A 39 15.91 3.36 3.94
CA THR A 39 16.01 4.82 3.79
C THR A 39 15.74 5.30 2.37
N THR A 40 15.74 4.39 1.39
CA THR A 40 15.65 4.74 -0.04
C THR A 40 14.47 4.07 -0.74
N HIS A 41 14.10 2.87 -0.30
CA HIS A 41 13.05 2.07 -0.91
C HIS A 41 12.12 1.47 0.14
N CYS A 42 10.92 1.14 -0.30
CA CYS A 42 10.03 0.25 0.44
C CYS A 42 9.51 -0.85 -0.48
N THR A 43 9.19 -2.00 0.10
CA THR A 43 8.66 -3.15 -0.59
C THR A 43 7.26 -3.45 -0.08
N VAL A 44 6.29 -3.48 -0.99
CA VAL A 44 4.88 -3.77 -0.70
C VAL A 44 4.47 -5.03 -1.43
N GLU A 45 4.01 -6.02 -0.68
CA GLU A 45 3.40 -7.23 -1.22
C GLU A 45 1.94 -6.93 -1.58
N THR A 46 1.69 -6.76 -2.88
CA THR A 46 0.34 -6.53 -3.41
C THR A 46 -0.30 -7.85 -3.83
N LYS A 47 -1.60 -7.82 -4.15
CA LYS A 47 -2.31 -8.98 -4.71
C LYS A 47 -1.72 -9.50 -6.04
N ARG A 48 -0.97 -8.67 -6.76
CA ARG A 48 -0.38 -9.03 -8.07
C ARG A 48 1.09 -9.45 -7.95
N GLY A 49 1.64 -9.44 -6.73
CA GLY A 49 3.06 -9.68 -6.47
C GLY A 49 3.71 -8.54 -5.68
N THR A 50 5.00 -8.71 -5.44
CA THR A 50 5.82 -7.77 -4.65
C THR A 50 6.29 -6.61 -5.51
N LEU A 51 6.11 -5.38 -5.03
CA LEU A 51 6.55 -4.15 -5.67
C LEU A 51 7.56 -3.42 -4.79
N THR A 52 8.69 -3.06 -5.37
CA THR A 52 9.69 -2.17 -4.74
C THR A 52 9.50 -0.75 -5.28
N LEU A 53 9.35 0.22 -4.37
CA LEU A 53 9.03 1.61 -4.66
C LEU A 53 10.14 2.49 -4.11
N ALA A 54 10.65 3.43 -4.92
CA ALA A 54 11.58 4.44 -4.45
C ALA A 54 10.86 5.47 -3.57
N LEU A 55 11.36 5.72 -2.36
CA LEU A 55 10.76 6.67 -1.42
C LEU A 55 10.74 8.10 -1.96
N ALA A 56 11.69 8.44 -2.85
CA ALA A 56 11.72 9.72 -3.55
C ALA A 56 10.49 9.97 -4.43
N GLU A 57 9.88 8.91 -4.96
CA GLU A 57 8.68 9.01 -5.80
C GLU A 57 7.38 8.88 -4.98
N VAL A 58 7.47 8.56 -3.69
CA VAL A 58 6.29 8.42 -2.82
C VAL A 58 5.73 9.79 -2.46
N VAL A 59 4.49 10.04 -2.87
CA VAL A 59 3.80 11.32 -2.60
C VAL A 59 2.76 11.22 -1.48
N ALA A 60 2.26 10.01 -1.20
CA ALA A 60 1.35 9.76 -0.08
C ALA A 60 1.46 8.32 0.38
N ALA A 61 1.34 8.10 1.69
CA ALA A 61 1.22 6.77 2.27
C ALA A 61 0.28 6.82 3.47
N LYS A 62 -0.51 5.77 3.66
CA LYS A 62 -1.33 5.60 4.88
C LYS A 62 -1.62 4.13 5.16
N GLU A 63 -1.93 3.85 6.41
CA GLU A 63 -2.50 2.57 6.82
C GLU A 63 -3.89 2.39 6.22
N VAL A 64 -4.19 1.16 5.81
CA VAL A 64 -5.50 0.77 5.30
C VAL A 64 -6.07 -0.30 6.22
N PRO A 65 -7.30 -0.13 6.74
CA PRO A 65 -7.93 -1.15 7.56
C PRO A 65 -8.06 -2.48 6.81
N PRO A 66 -8.18 -3.61 7.52
CA PRO A 66 -8.38 -4.91 6.88
C PRO A 66 -9.60 -4.89 5.94
N PRO A 67 -9.61 -5.69 4.87
CA PRO A 67 -10.73 -5.74 3.96
C PRO A 67 -12.01 -6.10 4.73
N PRO A 68 -13.14 -5.43 4.48
CA PRO A 68 -14.40 -5.78 5.11
C PRO A 68 -14.79 -7.22 4.75
N PRO A 69 -15.54 -7.91 5.64
CA PRO A 69 -15.98 -9.28 5.40
C PRO A 69 -16.77 -9.37 4.08
N PRO A 70 -16.60 -10.46 3.29
CA PRO A 70 -17.33 -10.65 2.04
C PRO A 70 -18.84 -10.58 2.28
N ARG A 71 -19.55 -9.78 1.46
CA ARG A 71 -21.02 -9.73 1.52
C ARG A 71 -21.59 -11.06 1.05
N PRO A 72 -22.58 -11.65 1.75
CA PRO A 72 -23.23 -12.87 1.28
C PRO A 72 -23.83 -12.65 -0.11
N ARG A 73 -23.55 -13.57 -1.04
CA ARG A 73 -24.13 -13.56 -2.38
C ARG A 73 -25.62 -13.85 -2.23
N ARG A 74 -26.48 -12.90 -2.61
CA ARG A 74 -27.92 -13.15 -2.68
C ARG A 74 -28.14 -14.11 -3.85
N HIS A 75 -28.38 -15.39 -3.58
CA HIS A 75 -28.98 -16.28 -4.55
C HIS A 75 -30.37 -15.71 -4.87
N VAL A 76 -30.54 -15.17 -6.07
CA VAL A 76 -31.87 -15.00 -6.65
C VAL A 76 -32.32 -16.42 -6.97
N GLY A 77 -33.24 -16.94 -6.15
CA GLY A 77 -33.95 -18.19 -6.42
C GLY A 77 -34.88 -18.00 -7.61
N GLU A 78 -34.99 -19.08 -8.39
CA GLU A 78 -35.92 -19.29 -9.50
C GLU A 78 -37.39 -19.31 -9.03
#